data_AF-A0A931ZE36-F1
#
_entry.id   AF-A0A931ZE36-F1
#
_cell.length_a   1.000
_cell.length_b   1.000
_cell.length_c   1.000
_cell.angle_alpha   90.00
_cell.angle_beta   90.00
_cell.angle_gamma   90.00
#
_symmetry.space_group_name_H-M   'P 1'
#
loop_
_entity.id
_entity.type
_entity.pdbx_description
1 polymer ?
#
loop_
_entity_poly.entity_id
_entity_poly.type
_entity_poly.pdbx_seq_one_letter_code
_entity_poly.pdbx_strand_id
1 'polypeptide(L)'
;MHKLFRPLGAGFVALAALAAARAWDAEGHRIVNQVALYSLPADFPAFARDAAATDRILHLANVPDRWRNVDPALKQVGGSWEDHFLDIEQLPDAGLDPKTVPSLRLDFALMFAAGRIAHAEKFPAVDPEKNAGHTNEWPGFAPWGITENFHKLRSAFGYLKAYQELGGTPSEIANAQADVIFAMGLLGHYVADCAQPLHTTVHHNGWVGANPNGYTTWPKFHSWVDGGFVAKAGIKAADLQTRATPVEPLPLPMRADGRDPLFVAAMDYVMTTHALVEPLYALEKGGLLGNKPELPVTPEARAFFEDRFLAGGQMLARLWVTAWKAAPVDTYLRESLVRRQTRAAEAAAAANPPAPALAPAASTAEPKKNP
;
A
#
# COMPACT_ATOMS: atom_id res chain seq x y z
N MET A 1 52.14 -56.36 -1.64
CA MET A 1 51.21 -56.33 -0.48
C MET A 1 51.55 -55.07 0.30
N HIS A 2 50.73 -54.04 0.53
CA HIS A 2 49.32 -53.73 0.35
C HIS A 2 49.22 -52.25 -0.10
N LYS A 3 48.22 -51.92 -0.93
CA LYS A 3 47.83 -50.54 -1.25
C LYS A 3 47.24 -49.87 -0.02
N LEU A 4 47.55 -48.60 0.24
CA LEU A 4 46.69 -47.75 1.08
C LEU A 4 46.47 -46.39 0.40
N PHE A 5 45.20 -46.11 0.15
CA PHE A 5 44.66 -44.87 -0.38
C PHE A 5 44.65 -43.77 0.69
N ARG A 6 44.80 -42.53 0.21
CA ARG A 6 44.64 -41.23 0.90
C ARG A 6 43.20 -41.05 1.45
N PRO A 7 42.95 -40.17 2.44
CA PRO A 7 42.84 -38.74 2.11
C PRO A 7 43.42 -37.74 3.12
N LEU A 8 43.85 -36.59 2.60
CA LEU A 8 43.97 -35.35 3.38
C LEU A 8 42.55 -34.83 3.63
N GLY A 9 42.19 -34.66 4.90
CA GLY A 9 41.04 -33.86 5.32
C GLY A 9 41.55 -32.65 6.08
N ALA A 10 41.59 -31.49 5.43
CA ALA A 10 41.84 -30.22 6.07
C ALA A 10 40.83 -29.18 5.55
N GLY A 11 40.03 -28.66 6.47
CA GLY A 11 39.54 -27.27 6.48
C GLY A 11 38.52 -26.85 5.43
N PHE A 12 37.26 -26.69 5.83
CA PHE A 12 36.69 -25.38 6.20
C PHE A 12 35.17 -25.56 6.35
N VAL A 13 34.68 -25.54 7.59
CA VAL A 13 33.26 -25.36 7.85
C VAL A 13 32.99 -23.86 7.73
N ALA A 14 32.59 -23.41 6.55
CA ALA A 14 31.99 -22.09 6.37
C ALA A 14 30.54 -22.15 6.87
N LEU A 15 30.37 -21.99 8.18
CA LEU A 15 29.04 -21.90 8.79
C LEU A 15 28.43 -20.54 8.43
N ALA A 16 27.42 -20.61 7.57
CA ALA A 16 26.38 -19.64 7.26
C ALA A 16 26.39 -18.32 8.06
N ALA A 17 26.88 -17.25 7.43
CA ALA A 17 26.45 -15.88 7.69
C ALA A 17 25.67 -15.36 6.47
N LEU A 18 24.55 -16.01 6.14
CA LEU A 18 23.52 -15.46 5.25
C LEU A 18 22.60 -14.55 6.07
N ALA A 19 23.16 -13.48 6.62
CA ALA A 19 22.38 -12.31 7.03
C ALA A 19 22.48 -11.28 5.90
N ALA A 20 21.97 -11.66 4.72
CA ALA A 20 22.01 -10.81 3.54
C ALA A 20 20.83 -9.83 3.57
N ALA A 21 21.15 -8.55 3.79
CA ALA A 21 20.47 -7.32 3.35
C ALA A 21 18.95 -7.41 3.03
N ARG A 22 18.11 -6.91 3.95
CA ARG A 22 16.62 -6.77 3.80
C ARG A 22 16.04 -5.49 4.41
N ALA A 23 16.79 -4.40 4.41
CA ALA A 23 16.44 -3.22 5.17
C ALA A 23 16.11 -2.00 4.28
N TRP A 24 14.90 -2.11 3.73
CA TRP A 24 13.95 -1.17 3.10
C TRP A 24 12.89 -2.02 2.37
N ASP A 25 13.31 -3.22 1.94
CA ASP A 25 12.57 -4.49 1.75
C ASP A 25 11.72 -4.78 3.04
N ALA A 26 11.69 -6.00 3.55
CA ALA A 26 10.81 -6.38 4.67
C ALA A 26 10.71 -5.38 5.85
N GLU A 27 11.82 -4.74 6.25
CA GLU A 27 11.85 -3.80 7.38
C GLU A 27 11.39 -2.38 7.03
N GLY A 28 11.69 -1.85 5.83
CA GLY A 28 11.31 -0.48 5.47
C GLY A 28 9.80 -0.32 5.38
N HIS A 29 9.13 -1.26 4.69
CA HIS A 29 7.68 -1.33 4.66
C HIS A 29 7.07 -1.37 6.06
N ARG A 30 7.67 -2.16 6.98
CA ARG A 30 7.22 -2.24 8.37
C ARG A 30 7.39 -0.91 9.09
N ILE A 31 8.52 -0.23 8.92
CA ILE A 31 8.77 1.09 9.54
C ILE A 31 7.71 2.09 9.06
N VAL A 32 7.48 2.21 7.75
CA VAL A 32 6.46 3.13 7.20
C VAL A 32 5.07 2.84 7.77
N ASN A 33 4.65 1.57 7.77
CA ASN A 33 3.33 1.17 8.28
C ASN A 33 3.20 1.39 9.79
N GLN A 34 4.27 1.15 10.55
CA GLN A 34 4.28 1.37 11.99
C GLN A 34 4.23 2.87 12.33
N VAL A 35 4.96 3.71 11.59
CA VAL A 35 4.85 5.17 11.70
C VAL A 35 3.43 5.63 11.36
N ALA A 36 2.81 5.07 10.32
CA ALA A 36 1.44 5.40 9.97
C ALA A 36 0.45 5.09 11.10
N LEU A 37 0.63 3.95 11.79
CA LEU A 37 -0.16 3.60 12.97
C LEU A 37 0.05 4.58 14.14
N TYR A 38 1.29 5.06 14.37
CA TYR A 38 1.57 6.10 15.37
C TYR A 38 0.90 7.44 15.04
N SER A 39 0.71 7.72 13.74
CA SER A 39 0.11 8.94 13.22
C SER A 39 -1.42 8.93 13.14
N LEU A 40 -2.09 7.86 13.58
CA LEU A 40 -3.56 7.79 13.53
C LEU A 40 -4.22 8.70 14.60
N PRO A 41 -5.18 9.56 14.22
CA PRO A 41 -5.92 10.40 15.16
C PRO A 41 -6.84 9.57 16.06
N ALA A 42 -7.17 10.10 17.24
CA ALA A 42 -7.90 9.36 18.29
C ALA A 42 -9.29 8.84 17.84
N ASP A 43 -9.92 9.50 16.87
CA ASP A 43 -11.22 9.14 16.28
C ASP A 43 -11.15 8.05 15.20
N PHE A 44 -9.94 7.56 14.86
CA PHE A 44 -9.77 6.44 13.95
C PHE A 44 -10.21 5.11 14.61
N PRO A 45 -10.81 4.15 13.88
CA PRO A 45 -11.34 2.93 14.46
C PRO A 45 -10.35 2.19 15.37
N ALA A 46 -10.80 1.90 16.60
CA ALA A 46 -9.94 1.37 17.67
C ALA A 46 -9.29 0.03 17.30
N PHE A 47 -9.99 -0.83 16.57
CA PHE A 47 -9.49 -2.17 16.18
C PHE A 47 -8.18 -2.11 15.40
N ALA A 48 -7.89 -1.02 14.68
CA ALA A 48 -6.63 -0.86 13.94
C ALA A 48 -5.41 -0.78 14.88
N ARG A 49 -5.62 -0.41 16.15
CA ARG A 49 -4.58 -0.34 17.18
C ARG A 49 -4.43 -1.63 17.98
N ASP A 50 -5.30 -2.61 17.77
CA ASP A 50 -5.16 -3.91 18.41
C ASP A 50 -3.83 -4.55 18.00
N ALA A 51 -3.14 -5.20 18.94
CA ALA A 51 -1.83 -5.79 18.69
C ALA A 51 -1.86 -6.80 17.53
N ALA A 52 -2.93 -7.60 17.43
CA ALA A 52 -3.12 -8.56 16.33
C ALA A 52 -3.37 -7.87 14.98
N ALA A 53 -4.15 -6.78 14.97
CA ALA A 53 -4.38 -6.00 13.75
C ALA A 53 -3.09 -5.31 13.29
N THR A 54 -2.35 -4.71 14.21
CA THR A 54 -1.04 -4.10 13.95
C THR A 54 -0.08 -5.11 13.35
N ASP A 55 0.13 -6.27 14.00
CA ASP A 55 1.02 -7.31 13.46
C ASP A 55 0.59 -7.77 12.06
N ARG A 56 -0.73 -7.93 11.84
CA ARG A 56 -1.27 -8.31 10.54
C ARG A 56 -1.01 -7.25 9.47
N ILE A 57 -1.21 -5.97 9.75
CA ILE A 57 -0.91 -4.86 8.82
C ILE A 57 0.58 -4.88 8.45
N LEU A 58 1.47 -4.99 9.43
CA LEU A 58 2.92 -5.03 9.19
C LEU A 58 3.37 -6.27 8.42
N HIS A 59 2.69 -7.41 8.59
CA HIS A 59 2.91 -8.60 7.77
C HIS A 59 2.47 -8.37 6.32
N LEU A 60 1.28 -7.79 6.14
CA LEU A 60 0.66 -7.56 4.83
C LEU A 60 1.39 -6.51 4.00
N ALA A 61 2.04 -5.54 4.64
CA ALA A 61 2.87 -4.53 3.98
C ALA A 61 4.04 -5.12 3.16
N ASN A 62 4.32 -6.42 3.31
CA ASN A 62 5.38 -7.14 2.57
C ASN A 62 4.81 -8.20 1.62
N VAL A 63 3.50 -8.35 1.56
CA VAL A 63 2.86 -9.40 0.75
C VAL A 63 2.98 -9.14 -0.75
N PRO A 64 2.86 -7.89 -1.27
CA PRO A 64 3.03 -7.65 -2.70
C PRO A 64 4.37 -8.12 -3.27
N ASP A 65 5.48 -7.89 -2.56
CA ASP A 65 6.78 -8.43 -2.99
C ASP A 65 6.88 -9.95 -2.98
N ARG A 66 6.07 -10.64 -2.16
CA ARG A 66 6.05 -12.10 -2.11
C ARG A 66 5.28 -12.71 -3.27
N TRP A 67 4.47 -11.95 -3.98
CA TRP A 67 3.71 -12.46 -5.13
C TRP A 67 4.64 -12.97 -6.25
N ARG A 68 5.89 -12.46 -6.28
CA ARG A 68 6.97 -12.89 -7.17
C ARG A 68 7.39 -14.36 -7.03
N ASN A 69 6.93 -15.07 -5.99
CA ASN A 69 7.32 -16.46 -5.69
C ASN A 69 6.57 -17.52 -6.49
N VAL A 70 5.63 -17.14 -7.35
CA VAL A 70 4.93 -18.05 -8.27
C VAL A 70 5.49 -17.83 -9.67
N ASP A 71 5.67 -18.90 -10.46
CA ASP A 71 6.01 -18.82 -11.88
C ASP A 71 4.75 -18.98 -12.74
N PRO A 72 3.94 -17.92 -12.93
CA PRO A 72 2.80 -18.01 -13.82
C PRO A 72 3.25 -17.90 -15.28
N ALA A 73 2.54 -18.60 -16.16
CA ALA A 73 2.57 -18.35 -17.61
C ALA A 73 2.25 -16.88 -17.97
N LEU A 74 1.68 -16.12 -17.01
CA LEU A 74 1.44 -14.68 -17.07
C LEU A 74 2.39 -13.96 -16.10
N LYS A 75 3.66 -13.81 -16.47
CA LYS A 75 4.71 -13.21 -15.61
C LYS A 75 4.40 -11.77 -15.19
N GLN A 76 3.62 -11.03 -15.97
CA GLN A 76 3.08 -9.71 -15.61
C GLN A 76 2.08 -9.75 -14.44
N VAL A 77 1.33 -10.86 -14.29
CA VAL A 77 0.29 -11.03 -13.26
C VAL A 77 0.89 -11.51 -11.93
N GLY A 78 2.17 -11.88 -11.91
CA GLY A 78 2.92 -12.28 -10.71
C GLY A 78 3.01 -11.23 -9.59
N GLY A 79 2.29 -10.11 -9.68
CA GLY A 79 1.71 -9.48 -8.49
C GLY A 79 1.41 -7.99 -8.63
N SER A 80 2.38 -7.24 -9.11
CA SER A 80 2.36 -5.77 -9.06
C SER A 80 3.61 -5.18 -9.67
N TRP A 81 4.31 -5.89 -10.58
CA TRP A 81 5.69 -5.52 -10.99
C TRP A 81 5.82 -4.03 -11.29
N GLU A 82 4.83 -3.50 -12.00
CA GLU A 82 4.79 -2.12 -12.43
C GLU A 82 4.16 -1.19 -11.37
N ASP A 83 3.38 -1.69 -10.41
CA ASP A 83 2.77 -0.87 -9.34
C ASP A 83 3.77 -0.51 -8.21
N HIS A 84 4.98 -1.07 -8.19
CA HIS A 84 6.01 -0.74 -7.19
C HIS A 84 6.75 0.56 -7.48
N PHE A 85 6.68 1.08 -8.70
CA PHE A 85 7.49 2.22 -9.10
C PHE A 85 6.77 3.10 -10.12
N LEU A 86 7.36 4.27 -10.37
CA LEU A 86 7.08 5.09 -11.53
C LEU A 86 8.37 5.77 -11.98
N ASP A 87 8.89 5.39 -13.12
CA ASP A 87 9.98 6.08 -13.82
C ASP A 87 9.46 7.41 -14.38
N ILE A 88 9.42 8.45 -13.54
CA ILE A 88 8.81 9.74 -13.88
C ILE A 88 9.43 10.34 -15.15
N GLU A 89 10.73 10.14 -15.37
CA GLU A 89 11.45 10.69 -16.52
C GLU A 89 10.95 10.12 -17.86
N GLN A 90 10.38 8.91 -17.86
CA GLN A 90 9.83 8.32 -19.08
C GLN A 90 8.55 9.00 -19.56
N LEU A 91 7.81 9.70 -18.68
CA LEU A 91 6.58 10.40 -19.06
C LEU A 91 6.84 11.53 -20.07
N PRO A 92 7.73 12.50 -19.80
CA PRO A 92 8.08 13.53 -20.78
C PRO A 92 8.80 12.95 -22.01
N ASP A 93 9.51 11.83 -21.89
CA ASP A 93 10.04 11.13 -23.06
C ASP A 93 8.92 10.64 -23.99
N ALA A 94 7.83 10.14 -23.42
CA ALA A 94 6.59 9.80 -24.15
C ALA A 94 5.74 11.03 -24.54
N GLY A 95 6.21 12.26 -24.30
CA GLY A 95 5.46 13.48 -24.62
C GLY A 95 4.30 13.77 -23.65
N LEU A 96 4.33 13.19 -22.45
CA LEU A 96 3.33 13.36 -21.40
C LEU A 96 3.85 14.26 -20.28
N ASP A 97 2.96 15.04 -19.66
CA ASP A 97 3.27 15.78 -18.44
C ASP A 97 2.72 15.01 -17.22
N PRO A 98 3.56 14.62 -16.23
CA PRO A 98 3.10 13.94 -15.01
C PRO A 98 2.00 14.69 -14.27
N LYS A 99 1.91 16.02 -14.42
CA LYS A 99 0.88 16.84 -13.81
C LYS A 99 -0.45 16.82 -14.55
N THR A 100 -0.55 16.19 -15.71
CA THR A 100 -1.79 16.17 -16.52
C THR A 100 -2.21 14.78 -17.01
N VAL A 101 -1.41 13.73 -16.77
CA VAL A 101 -1.80 12.35 -17.11
C VAL A 101 -3.14 11.96 -16.46
N PRO A 102 -3.94 11.11 -17.13
CA PRO A 102 -5.26 10.72 -16.64
C PRO A 102 -5.17 9.77 -15.44
N SER A 103 -6.15 9.87 -14.53
CA SER A 103 -6.22 9.01 -13.35
C SER A 103 -6.71 7.59 -13.65
N LEU A 104 -7.32 7.36 -14.83
CA LEU A 104 -7.70 6.01 -15.26
C LEU A 104 -6.48 5.30 -15.85
N ARG A 105 -6.10 4.17 -15.23
CA ARG A 105 -4.89 3.40 -15.56
C ARG A 105 -4.82 3.03 -17.05
N LEU A 106 -5.94 2.56 -17.61
CA LEU A 106 -5.97 2.11 -19.01
C LEU A 106 -5.91 3.27 -20.00
N ASP A 107 -6.49 4.42 -19.67
CA ASP A 107 -6.37 5.63 -20.50
C ASP A 107 -4.91 6.10 -20.51
N PHE A 108 -4.24 6.09 -19.34
CA PHE A 108 -2.82 6.38 -19.25
C PHE A 108 -1.98 5.39 -20.05
N ALA A 109 -2.24 4.07 -19.92
CA ALA A 109 -1.50 3.05 -20.66
C ALA A 109 -1.60 3.26 -22.18
N LEU A 110 -2.80 3.57 -22.69
CA LEU A 110 -3.00 3.88 -24.11
C LEU A 110 -2.22 5.14 -24.54
N MET A 111 -2.28 6.21 -23.73
CA MET A 111 -1.53 7.45 -24.01
C MET A 111 -0.02 7.24 -23.97
N PHE A 112 0.49 6.52 -22.98
CA PHE A 112 1.91 6.24 -22.85
C PHE A 112 2.41 5.34 -23.99
N ALA A 113 1.67 4.29 -24.35
CA ALA A 113 2.02 3.43 -25.48
C ALA A 113 2.08 4.22 -26.80
N ALA A 114 1.10 5.09 -27.05
CA ALA A 114 1.09 5.96 -28.23
C ALA A 114 2.30 6.92 -28.24
N GLY A 115 2.59 7.56 -27.11
CA GLY A 115 3.75 8.45 -26.94
C GLY A 115 5.08 7.73 -27.12
N ARG A 116 5.22 6.54 -26.54
CA ARG A 116 6.40 5.69 -26.67
C ARG A 116 6.67 5.29 -28.13
N ILE A 117 5.62 4.96 -28.88
CA ILE A 117 5.74 4.67 -30.32
C ILE A 117 6.17 5.92 -31.10
N ALA A 118 5.56 7.08 -30.80
CA ALA A 118 5.84 8.33 -31.48
C ALA A 118 7.25 8.88 -31.20
N HIS A 119 7.83 8.52 -30.06
CA HIS A 119 9.15 8.96 -29.58
C HIS A 119 10.10 7.77 -29.35
N ALA A 120 10.01 6.73 -30.18
CA ALA A 120 10.72 5.47 -29.99
C ALA A 120 12.25 5.65 -29.85
N GLU A 121 12.83 6.71 -30.41
CA GLU A 121 14.24 7.06 -30.31
C GLU A 121 14.71 7.40 -28.89
N LYS A 122 13.80 7.75 -27.98
CA LYS A 122 14.11 8.09 -26.59
C LYS A 122 14.08 6.88 -25.66
N PHE A 123 13.58 5.75 -26.12
CA PHE A 123 13.41 4.56 -25.29
C PHE A 123 14.44 3.49 -25.64
N PRO A 124 14.96 2.75 -24.65
CA PRO A 124 15.84 1.63 -24.91
C PRO A 124 15.08 0.54 -25.68
N ALA A 125 15.78 -0.11 -26.60
CA ALA A 125 15.27 -1.30 -27.27
C ALA A 125 14.98 -2.39 -26.23
N VAL A 126 13.78 -2.95 -26.29
CA VAL A 126 13.36 -4.03 -25.40
C VAL A 126 13.95 -5.34 -25.91
N ASP A 127 14.76 -5.99 -25.07
CA ASP A 127 15.28 -7.33 -25.32
C ASP A 127 14.18 -8.38 -25.05
N PRO A 128 13.60 -9.02 -26.08
CA PRO A 128 12.49 -9.95 -25.90
C PRO A 128 12.89 -11.19 -25.08
N GLU A 129 14.17 -11.59 -25.09
CA GLU A 129 14.65 -12.72 -24.28
C GLU A 129 14.64 -12.40 -22.78
N LYS A 130 14.76 -11.11 -22.43
CA LYS A 130 14.75 -10.61 -21.04
C LYS A 130 13.44 -9.93 -20.65
N ASN A 131 12.42 -10.04 -21.50
CA ASN A 131 11.12 -9.40 -21.27
C ASN A 131 9.94 -10.37 -21.46
N ALA A 132 10.08 -11.61 -20.98
CA ALA A 132 9.02 -12.61 -21.05
C ALA A 132 7.71 -12.18 -20.36
N GLY A 133 7.76 -11.18 -19.48
CA GLY A 133 6.59 -10.58 -18.83
C GLY A 133 5.99 -9.37 -19.54
N HIS A 134 6.61 -8.84 -20.61
CA HIS A 134 6.15 -7.61 -21.27
C HIS A 134 5.95 -6.42 -20.31
N THR A 135 6.88 -6.28 -19.36
CA THR A 135 6.85 -5.22 -18.34
C THR A 135 7.82 -4.08 -18.65
N ASN A 136 8.86 -4.31 -19.46
CA ASN A 136 9.90 -3.32 -19.77
C ASN A 136 9.40 -2.21 -20.72
N GLU A 137 8.21 -2.37 -21.30
CA GLU A 137 7.54 -1.39 -22.13
C GLU A 137 6.95 -0.24 -21.31
N TRP A 138 6.72 -0.43 -20.01
CA TRP A 138 5.92 0.45 -19.17
C TRP A 138 6.77 1.21 -18.15
N PRO A 139 6.37 2.44 -17.79
CA PRO A 139 7.14 3.27 -16.87
C PRO A 139 6.82 2.95 -15.40
N GLY A 140 5.96 1.97 -15.13
CA GLY A 140 5.37 1.77 -13.81
C GLY A 140 4.03 2.51 -13.64
N PHE A 141 3.30 2.13 -12.60
CA PHE A 141 1.92 2.51 -12.31
C PHE A 141 1.69 2.81 -10.81
N ALA A 142 2.74 3.06 -10.02
CA ALA A 142 2.59 3.20 -8.57
C ALA A 142 1.52 4.22 -8.09
N PRO A 143 1.38 5.44 -8.67
CA PRO A 143 0.28 6.34 -8.30
C PRO A 143 -1.11 5.76 -8.56
N TRP A 144 -1.29 4.98 -9.63
CA TRP A 144 -2.54 4.28 -9.94
C TRP A 144 -2.76 3.13 -8.96
N GLY A 145 -1.71 2.34 -8.65
CA GLY A 145 -1.76 1.29 -7.64
C GLY A 145 -2.17 1.80 -6.25
N ILE A 146 -1.58 2.92 -5.80
CA ILE A 146 -1.97 3.61 -4.55
C ILE A 146 -3.45 4.01 -4.60
N THR A 147 -3.87 4.62 -5.71
CA THR A 147 -5.25 5.12 -5.89
C THR A 147 -6.28 3.99 -5.82
N GLU A 148 -6.04 2.91 -6.55
CA GLU A 148 -6.93 1.76 -6.60
C GLU A 148 -7.01 1.02 -5.26
N ASN A 149 -5.88 0.83 -4.57
CA ASN A 149 -5.86 0.21 -3.24
C ASN A 149 -6.52 1.09 -2.18
N PHE A 150 -6.39 2.42 -2.29
CA PHE A 150 -7.18 3.34 -1.47
C PHE A 150 -8.68 3.18 -1.70
N HIS A 151 -9.15 3.07 -2.94
CA HIS A 151 -10.59 2.90 -3.19
C HIS A 151 -11.13 1.56 -2.69
N LYS A 152 -10.32 0.48 -2.74
CA LYS A 152 -10.64 -0.80 -2.10
C LYS A 152 -10.78 -0.63 -0.58
N LEU A 153 -9.83 0.05 0.06
CA LEU A 153 -9.91 0.36 1.50
C LEU A 153 -11.12 1.23 1.85
N ARG A 154 -11.40 2.27 1.04
CA ARG A 154 -12.55 3.16 1.21
C ARG A 154 -13.86 2.38 1.11
N SER A 155 -13.96 1.44 0.17
CA SER A 155 -15.10 0.52 0.06
C SER A 155 -15.21 -0.39 1.28
N ALA A 156 -14.09 -0.92 1.79
CA ALA A 156 -14.06 -1.78 2.97
C ALA A 156 -14.59 -1.10 4.22
N PHE A 157 -14.23 0.18 4.42
CA PHE A 157 -14.83 0.98 5.47
C PHE A 157 -16.33 1.22 5.25
N GLY A 158 -16.79 1.33 4.01
CA GLY A 158 -18.20 1.54 3.67
C GLY A 158 -19.10 0.40 4.16
N TYR A 159 -18.75 -0.85 3.83
CA TYR A 159 -19.53 -1.99 4.31
C TYR A 159 -19.31 -2.28 5.80
N LEU A 160 -18.12 -1.98 6.36
CA LEU A 160 -17.92 -2.07 7.81
C LEU A 160 -18.90 -1.16 8.56
N LYS A 161 -19.03 0.10 8.14
CA LYS A 161 -20.02 1.04 8.70
C LYS A 161 -21.44 0.52 8.54
N ALA A 162 -21.79 0.01 7.36
CA ALA A 162 -23.12 -0.55 7.12
C ALA A 162 -23.45 -1.72 8.08
N TYR A 163 -22.52 -2.65 8.32
CA TYR A 163 -22.71 -3.71 9.31
C TYR A 163 -22.82 -3.16 10.74
N GLN A 164 -21.99 -2.19 11.12
CA GLN A 164 -22.03 -1.60 12.47
C GLN A 164 -23.34 -0.84 12.74
N GLU A 165 -23.85 -0.11 11.74
CA GLU A 165 -25.03 0.74 11.87
C GLU A 165 -26.36 -0.03 11.74
N LEU A 166 -26.40 -1.10 10.94
CA LEU A 166 -27.63 -1.84 10.59
C LEU A 166 -27.65 -3.27 11.11
N GLY A 167 -27.03 -3.53 12.26
CA GLY A 167 -27.15 -4.81 12.95
C GLY A 167 -26.56 -5.99 12.18
N GLY A 168 -25.36 -5.80 11.63
CA GLY A 168 -24.49 -6.89 11.21
C GLY A 168 -24.21 -7.83 12.38
N THR A 169 -24.08 -9.12 12.10
CA THR A 169 -23.68 -10.11 13.11
C THR A 169 -22.24 -9.86 13.56
N PRO A 170 -21.84 -10.34 14.75
CA PRO A 170 -20.45 -10.23 15.20
C PRO A 170 -19.44 -10.79 14.18
N SER A 171 -19.79 -11.88 13.49
CA SER A 171 -18.92 -12.47 12.45
C SER A 171 -18.82 -11.60 11.20
N GLU A 172 -19.90 -10.94 10.77
CA GLU A 172 -19.88 -10.04 9.61
C GLU A 172 -19.00 -8.82 9.89
N ILE A 173 -19.11 -8.25 11.09
CA ILE A 173 -18.27 -7.11 11.52
C ILE A 173 -16.80 -7.54 11.62
N ALA A 174 -16.51 -8.70 12.21
CA ALA A 174 -15.14 -9.21 12.32
C ALA A 174 -14.51 -9.49 10.95
N ASN A 175 -15.26 -10.08 10.02
CA ASN A 175 -14.80 -10.29 8.65
C ASN A 175 -14.54 -8.95 7.94
N ALA A 176 -15.44 -7.97 8.11
CA ALA A 176 -15.25 -6.65 7.51
C ALA A 176 -14.02 -5.91 8.09
N GLN A 177 -13.74 -6.06 9.39
CA GLN A 177 -12.50 -5.55 10.00
C GLN A 177 -11.26 -6.24 9.42
N ALA A 178 -11.31 -7.56 9.21
CA ALA A 178 -10.21 -8.31 8.61
C ALA A 178 -9.91 -7.84 7.18
N ASP A 179 -10.94 -7.53 6.39
CA ASP A 179 -10.76 -6.97 5.04
C ASP A 179 -10.18 -5.55 5.07
N VAL A 180 -10.61 -4.71 6.02
CA VAL A 180 -10.02 -3.39 6.23
C VAL A 180 -8.53 -3.53 6.57
N ILE A 181 -8.18 -4.41 7.50
CA ILE A 181 -6.79 -4.71 7.87
C ILE A 181 -5.99 -5.17 6.64
N PHE A 182 -6.58 -6.04 5.82
CA PHE A 182 -5.99 -6.50 4.56
C PHE A 182 -5.67 -5.34 3.62
N ALA A 183 -6.68 -4.49 3.34
CA ALA A 183 -6.55 -3.36 2.44
C ALA A 183 -5.60 -2.28 2.98
N MET A 184 -5.57 -2.05 4.30
CA MET A 184 -4.61 -1.13 4.95
C MET A 184 -3.17 -1.57 4.69
N GLY A 185 -2.86 -2.86 4.92
CA GLY A 185 -1.52 -3.40 4.72
C GLY A 185 -1.08 -3.40 3.26
N LEU A 186 -1.95 -3.79 2.33
CA LEU A 186 -1.61 -3.73 0.89
C LEU A 186 -1.37 -2.29 0.40
N LEU A 187 -2.23 -1.34 0.78
CA LEU A 187 -2.00 0.07 0.46
C LEU A 187 -0.67 0.56 1.05
N GLY A 188 -0.36 0.12 2.27
CA GLY A 188 0.87 0.48 2.96
C GLY A 188 2.14 -0.01 2.29
N HIS A 189 2.09 -1.03 1.45
CA HIS A 189 3.22 -1.45 0.64
C HIS A 189 3.57 -0.41 -0.43
N TYR A 190 2.62 -0.08 -1.31
CA TYR A 190 2.84 0.83 -2.44
C TYR A 190 3.18 2.26 -2.01
N VAL A 191 2.61 2.72 -0.89
CA VAL A 191 2.97 4.03 -0.32
C VAL A 191 4.39 4.01 0.21
N ALA A 192 4.84 2.91 0.83
CA ALA A 192 6.20 2.79 1.32
C ALA A 192 7.24 2.74 0.19
N ASP A 193 6.97 2.02 -0.90
CA ASP A 193 7.79 2.04 -2.12
C ASP A 193 7.99 3.49 -2.61
N CYS A 194 6.90 4.23 -2.72
CA CYS A 194 6.91 5.63 -3.17
C CYS A 194 7.51 6.63 -2.17
N ALA A 195 7.94 6.18 -0.99
CA ALA A 195 8.75 6.97 -0.06
C ALA A 195 10.25 6.90 -0.39
N GLN A 196 10.66 5.88 -1.17
CA GLN A 196 12.02 5.60 -1.55
C GLN A 196 12.30 6.27 -2.92
N PRO A 197 13.22 7.25 -3.00
CA PRO A 197 13.52 7.97 -4.25
C PRO A 197 13.78 7.08 -5.48
N LEU A 198 14.48 5.96 -5.33
CA LEU A 198 14.82 5.04 -6.42
C LEU A 198 13.63 4.22 -6.94
N HIS A 199 12.45 4.26 -6.30
CA HIS A 199 11.20 3.74 -6.89
C HIS A 199 10.50 4.77 -7.79
N THR A 200 11.11 5.94 -7.99
CA THR A 200 10.50 7.03 -8.75
C THR A 200 11.32 7.46 -9.97
N THR A 201 12.29 6.62 -10.39
CA THR A 201 13.31 7.03 -11.39
C THR A 201 13.87 5.87 -12.22
N VAL A 202 14.20 6.19 -13.47
CA VAL A 202 15.01 5.33 -14.35
C VAL A 202 16.42 5.06 -13.78
N HIS A 203 16.92 5.91 -12.89
CA HIS A 203 18.23 5.81 -12.26
C HIS A 203 18.22 4.89 -11.02
N HIS A 204 17.36 3.89 -10.96
CA HIS A 204 17.22 3.10 -9.74
C HIS A 204 18.46 2.21 -9.45
N ASN A 205 19.04 1.58 -10.48
CA ASN A 205 20.22 0.71 -10.37
C ASN A 205 21.56 1.42 -10.64
N GLY A 206 21.66 2.70 -10.26
CA GLY A 206 22.78 3.55 -10.66
C GLY A 206 22.41 4.50 -11.80
N TRP A 207 23.16 5.59 -11.92
CA TRP A 207 22.88 6.64 -12.89
C TRP A 207 22.98 6.12 -14.32
N VAL A 208 22.04 6.51 -15.18
CA VAL A 208 21.99 6.13 -16.59
C VAL A 208 21.99 7.38 -17.49
N GLY A 209 22.58 7.29 -18.67
CA GLY A 209 22.67 8.42 -19.60
C GLY A 209 23.74 9.45 -19.21
N ALA A 210 23.51 10.72 -19.56
CA ALA A 210 24.45 11.80 -19.31
C ALA A 210 24.64 12.02 -17.80
N ASN A 211 25.90 12.00 -17.35
CA ASN A 211 26.24 12.05 -15.92
C ASN A 211 27.25 13.18 -15.62
N PRO A 212 26.90 14.46 -15.83
CA PRO A 212 27.82 15.58 -15.63
C PRO A 212 28.24 15.73 -14.17
N ASN A 213 27.40 15.28 -13.24
CA ASN A 213 27.67 15.33 -11.81
C ASN A 213 28.49 14.15 -11.30
N GLY A 214 28.84 13.17 -12.15
CA GLY A 214 29.70 12.04 -11.77
C GLY A 214 29.10 11.19 -10.65
N TYR A 215 27.78 10.96 -10.67
CA TYR A 215 27.09 10.07 -9.76
C TYR A 215 27.43 8.60 -10.01
N THR A 216 27.24 7.75 -9.00
CA THR A 216 27.53 6.32 -9.13
C THR A 216 26.69 5.65 -10.20
N THR A 217 27.31 4.75 -10.96
CA THR A 217 26.66 3.86 -11.92
C THR A 217 26.58 2.42 -11.38
N TRP A 218 26.75 2.26 -10.06
CA TRP A 218 26.83 0.97 -9.39
C TRP A 218 25.51 0.19 -9.51
N PRO A 219 25.49 -0.98 -10.20
CA PRO A 219 24.26 -1.74 -10.47
C PRO A 219 23.49 -2.23 -9.23
N LYS A 220 24.13 -2.22 -8.05
CA LYS A 220 23.51 -2.66 -6.80
C LYS A 220 23.08 -1.50 -5.90
N PHE A 221 23.14 -0.26 -6.41
CA PHE A 221 22.78 0.92 -5.61
C PHE A 221 21.36 0.83 -5.07
N HIS A 222 20.39 0.44 -5.90
CA HIS A 222 19.01 0.16 -5.47
C HIS A 222 18.98 -0.81 -4.28
N SER A 223 19.51 -2.02 -4.45
CA SER A 223 19.52 -3.04 -3.39
C SER A 223 20.29 -2.63 -2.12
N TRP A 224 21.27 -1.73 -2.24
CA TRP A 224 21.95 -1.18 -1.07
C TRP A 224 21.05 -0.24 -0.31
N VAL A 225 20.43 0.71 -1.01
CA VAL A 225 19.46 1.64 -0.43
C VAL A 225 18.30 0.83 0.17
N ASP A 226 17.76 -0.13 -0.58
CA ASP A 226 16.64 -0.99 -0.20
C ASP A 226 16.93 -2.04 0.87
N GLY A 227 18.18 -2.22 1.25
CA GLY A 227 18.59 -3.47 1.88
C GLY A 227 19.70 -3.28 2.90
N GLY A 228 20.81 -2.78 2.40
CA GLY A 228 22.04 -2.63 3.18
C GLY A 228 22.01 -1.42 4.10
N PHE A 229 21.47 -0.29 3.64
CA PHE A 229 21.53 0.97 4.36
C PHE A 229 20.78 0.89 5.69
N VAL A 230 19.49 0.54 5.73
CA VAL A 230 18.72 0.56 7.00
C VAL A 230 19.24 -0.48 7.97
N ALA A 231 19.77 -1.60 7.48
CA ALA A 231 20.34 -2.67 8.30
C ALA A 231 21.59 -2.15 9.00
N LYS A 232 22.47 -1.49 8.22
CA LYS A 232 23.70 -0.90 8.73
C LYS A 232 23.42 0.31 9.64
N ALA A 233 22.43 1.12 9.30
CA ALA A 233 22.02 2.30 10.07
C ALA A 233 21.28 1.94 11.36
N GLY A 234 20.66 0.75 11.42
CA GLY A 234 19.88 0.27 12.55
C GLY A 234 18.65 1.13 12.86
N ILE A 235 18.04 1.75 11.84
CA ILE A 235 16.83 2.58 12.00
C ILE A 235 15.66 1.66 12.35
N LYS A 236 14.88 2.06 13.37
CA LYS A 236 13.67 1.37 13.80
C LYS A 236 12.49 2.33 13.84
N ALA A 237 11.28 1.79 13.70
CA ALA A 237 10.06 2.61 13.83
C ALA A 237 9.97 3.35 15.17
N ALA A 238 10.46 2.74 16.26
CA ALA A 238 10.51 3.36 17.59
C ALA A 238 11.35 4.65 17.62
N ASP A 239 12.39 4.76 16.79
CA ASP A 239 13.22 5.97 16.70
C ASP A 239 12.43 7.16 16.14
N LEU A 240 11.35 6.89 15.40
CA LEU A 240 10.51 7.88 14.72
C LEU A 240 9.22 8.19 15.48
N GLN A 241 8.89 7.43 16.52
CA GLN A 241 7.59 7.50 17.19
C GLN A 241 7.28 8.90 17.74
N THR A 242 8.26 9.60 18.32
CA THR A 242 8.08 10.95 18.88
C THR A 242 7.96 12.03 17.81
N ARG A 243 8.36 11.72 16.57
CA ARG A 243 8.26 12.61 15.41
C ARG A 243 6.99 12.36 14.59
N ALA A 244 6.34 11.22 14.79
CA ALA A 244 5.04 10.90 14.19
C ALA A 244 3.95 11.72 14.88
N THR A 245 3.23 12.51 14.10
CA THR A 245 2.12 13.36 14.59
C THR A 245 0.78 12.83 14.08
N PRO A 246 -0.32 13.02 14.83
CA PRO A 246 -1.67 12.78 14.31
C PRO A 246 -1.89 13.54 13.00
N VAL A 247 -2.54 12.90 12.03
CA VAL A 247 -2.76 13.47 10.70
C VAL A 247 -4.21 13.85 10.44
N GLU A 248 -4.39 14.88 9.61
CA GLU A 248 -5.68 15.25 9.03
C GLU A 248 -5.91 14.57 7.67
N PRO A 249 -7.17 14.30 7.29
CA PRO A 249 -7.46 13.72 5.98
C PRO A 249 -6.96 14.62 4.84
N LEU A 250 -6.68 14.00 3.69
CA LEU A 250 -6.39 14.71 2.46
C LEU A 250 -7.64 15.47 1.98
N PRO A 251 -7.50 16.71 1.51
CA PRO A 251 -8.59 17.36 0.79
C PRO A 251 -8.80 16.63 -0.54
N LEU A 252 -10.03 16.23 -0.83
CA LEU A 252 -10.42 15.60 -2.09
C LEU A 252 -11.38 16.50 -2.88
N PRO A 253 -10.94 17.68 -3.35
CA PRO A 253 -11.81 18.61 -4.06
C PRO A 253 -12.22 18.04 -5.42
N MET A 254 -13.44 18.36 -5.86
CA MET A 254 -13.83 18.10 -7.25
C MET A 254 -12.91 18.88 -8.20
N ARG A 255 -12.49 18.23 -9.28
CA ARG A 255 -11.55 18.81 -10.24
C ARG A 255 -12.23 19.08 -11.58
N ALA A 256 -11.91 20.24 -12.17
CA ALA A 256 -12.42 20.62 -13.49
C ALA A 256 -11.87 19.74 -14.63
N ASP A 257 -10.69 19.15 -14.45
CA ASP A 257 -10.06 18.24 -15.41
C ASP A 257 -10.57 16.79 -15.31
N GLY A 258 -11.56 16.52 -14.43
CA GLY A 258 -12.18 15.21 -14.26
C GLY A 258 -11.29 14.15 -13.61
N ARG A 259 -10.04 14.48 -13.24
CA ARG A 259 -9.14 13.53 -12.59
C ARG A 259 -9.55 13.26 -11.16
N ASP A 260 -9.29 12.05 -10.68
CA ASP A 260 -9.49 11.72 -9.28
C ASP A 260 -8.55 12.59 -8.41
N PRO A 261 -9.06 13.37 -7.44
CA PRO A 261 -8.21 14.19 -6.59
C PRO A 261 -7.23 13.39 -5.72
N LEU A 262 -7.55 12.14 -5.38
CA LEU A 262 -6.62 11.24 -4.69
C LEU A 262 -5.49 10.82 -5.61
N PHE A 263 -5.77 10.52 -6.87
CA PHE A 263 -4.72 10.22 -7.85
C PHE A 263 -3.75 11.38 -7.99
N VAL A 264 -4.26 12.62 -8.02
CA VAL A 264 -3.42 13.82 -8.05
C VAL A 264 -2.56 13.90 -6.79
N ALA A 265 -3.12 13.65 -5.60
CA ALA A 265 -2.33 13.62 -4.36
C ALA A 265 -1.26 12.51 -4.35
N ALA A 266 -1.56 11.34 -4.92
CA ALA A 266 -0.59 10.25 -5.06
C ALA A 266 0.53 10.61 -6.04
N MET A 267 0.20 11.23 -7.18
CA MET A 267 1.18 11.72 -8.14
C MET A 267 2.05 12.83 -7.55
N ASP A 268 1.46 13.81 -6.84
CA ASP A 268 2.22 14.88 -6.17
C ASP A 268 3.17 14.32 -5.11
N TYR A 269 2.76 13.29 -4.37
CA TYR A 269 3.60 12.57 -3.42
C TYR A 269 4.81 11.91 -4.13
N VAL A 270 4.56 11.19 -5.22
CA VAL A 270 5.62 10.52 -6.01
C VAL A 270 6.58 11.54 -6.64
N MET A 271 6.07 12.64 -7.19
CA MET A 271 6.89 13.73 -7.73
C MET A 271 7.72 14.43 -6.65
N THR A 272 7.18 14.59 -5.44
CA THR A 272 7.92 15.13 -4.29
C THR A 272 9.06 14.20 -3.89
N THR A 273 8.81 12.89 -3.88
CA THR A 273 9.85 11.88 -3.63
C THR A 273 10.91 11.89 -4.73
N HIS A 274 10.51 12.02 -5.99
CA HIS A 274 11.41 12.06 -7.14
C HIS A 274 12.41 13.22 -7.10
N ALA A 275 12.01 14.38 -6.59
CA ALA A 275 12.92 15.51 -6.40
C ALA A 275 14.11 15.21 -5.44
N LEU A 276 14.09 14.06 -4.76
CA LEU A 276 15.11 13.62 -3.82
C LEU A 276 16.06 12.57 -4.40
N VAL A 277 15.91 12.19 -5.67
CA VAL A 277 16.82 11.26 -6.37
C VAL A 277 18.25 11.84 -6.39
N GLU A 278 18.44 13.05 -6.92
CA GLU A 278 19.76 13.69 -6.94
C GLU A 278 20.35 13.93 -5.54
N PRO A 279 19.58 14.41 -4.54
CA PRO A 279 20.04 14.45 -3.15
C PRO A 279 20.54 13.11 -2.61
N LEU A 280 19.83 12.00 -2.86
CA LEU A 280 20.28 10.66 -2.47
C LEU A 280 21.60 10.27 -3.16
N TYR A 281 21.72 10.57 -4.45
CA TYR A 281 22.96 10.36 -5.20
C TYR A 281 24.12 11.23 -4.72
N ALA A 282 23.85 12.45 -4.26
CA ALA A 282 24.85 13.32 -3.64
C ALA A 282 25.37 12.74 -2.31
N LEU A 283 24.48 12.15 -1.49
CA LEU A 283 24.89 11.43 -0.28
C LEU A 283 25.79 10.23 -0.59
N GLU A 284 25.47 9.47 -1.65
CA GLU A 284 26.30 8.35 -2.11
C GLU A 284 27.68 8.84 -2.56
N LYS A 285 27.72 9.86 -3.42
CA LYS A 285 28.96 10.42 -3.95
C LYS A 285 29.85 10.99 -2.83
N GLY A 286 29.24 11.56 -1.79
CA GLY A 286 29.93 12.04 -0.60
C GLY A 286 30.48 10.93 0.31
N GLY A 287 30.18 9.65 0.02
CA GLY A 287 30.59 8.50 0.82
C GLY A 287 29.84 8.39 2.15
N LEU A 288 28.64 8.96 2.25
CA LEU A 288 27.90 9.09 3.52
C LEU A 288 26.98 7.90 3.82
N LEU A 289 26.73 7.05 2.81
CA LEU A 289 25.77 5.95 2.88
C LEU A 289 26.33 4.65 3.43
N GLY A 290 27.63 4.59 3.73
CA GLY A 290 28.29 3.38 4.23
C GLY A 290 28.22 2.17 3.28
N ASN A 291 28.05 2.40 1.98
CA ASN A 291 28.00 1.37 0.93
C ASN A 291 29.35 0.70 0.64
N LYS A 292 30.42 1.15 1.29
CA LYS A 292 31.74 0.49 1.30
C LYS A 292 32.15 0.15 2.74
N PRO A 293 32.93 -0.92 2.97
CA PRO A 293 33.32 -1.35 4.32
C PRO A 293 33.96 -0.25 5.17
N GLU A 294 34.77 0.60 4.55
CA GLU A 294 35.51 1.69 5.18
C GLU A 294 34.67 2.95 5.44
N LEU A 295 33.48 3.06 4.82
CA LEU A 295 32.63 4.24 4.92
C LEU A 295 31.58 4.08 6.04
N PRO A 296 31.39 5.11 6.88
CA PRO A 296 30.34 5.10 7.89
C PRO A 296 28.97 5.38 7.26
N VAL A 297 27.91 5.02 8.00
CA VAL A 297 26.61 5.69 7.83
C VAL A 297 26.66 6.95 8.67
N THR A 298 26.57 8.12 8.04
CA THR A 298 26.63 9.40 8.77
C THR A 298 25.27 9.77 9.38
N PRO A 299 25.23 10.65 10.39
CA PRO A 299 23.97 11.19 10.92
C PRO A 299 23.11 11.89 9.87
N GLU A 300 23.74 12.58 8.92
CA GLU A 300 23.06 13.23 7.79
C GLU A 300 22.37 12.22 6.88
N ALA A 301 23.08 11.17 6.46
CA ALA A 301 22.48 10.10 5.68
C ALA A 301 21.34 9.44 6.45
N ARG A 302 21.55 9.11 7.74
CA ARG A 302 20.51 8.53 8.59
C ARG A 302 19.26 9.42 8.64
N ALA A 303 19.43 10.73 8.86
CA ALA A 303 18.32 11.68 8.91
C ALA A 303 17.52 11.72 7.59
N PHE A 304 18.20 11.69 6.44
CA PHE A 304 17.53 11.62 5.14
C PHE A 304 16.55 10.45 5.06
N PHE A 305 16.99 9.25 5.46
CA PHE A 305 16.15 8.05 5.43
C PHE A 305 15.04 8.06 6.48
N GLU A 306 15.34 8.53 7.70
CA GLU A 306 14.32 8.74 8.73
C GLU A 306 13.22 9.71 8.26
N ASP A 307 13.58 10.78 7.55
CA ASP A 307 12.63 11.73 6.96
C ASP A 307 11.77 11.10 5.86
N ARG A 308 12.32 10.16 5.08
CA ARG A 308 11.55 9.40 4.09
C ARG A 308 10.58 8.43 4.73
N PHE A 309 11.00 7.69 5.75
CA PHE A 309 10.10 6.84 6.52
C PHE A 309 8.98 7.65 7.20
N LEU A 310 9.31 8.81 7.76
CA LEU A 310 8.32 9.69 8.37
C LEU A 310 7.33 10.24 7.34
N ALA A 311 7.81 10.71 6.19
CA ALA A 311 6.97 11.21 5.11
C ALA A 311 6.03 10.14 4.55
N GLY A 312 6.55 8.93 4.28
CA GLY A 312 5.74 7.80 3.84
C GLY A 312 4.71 7.37 4.87
N GLY A 313 5.11 7.29 6.15
CA GLY A 313 4.20 6.92 7.24
C GLY A 313 3.08 7.94 7.45
N GLN A 314 3.39 9.24 7.40
CA GLN A 314 2.38 10.28 7.48
C GLN A 314 1.46 10.28 6.26
N MET A 315 1.98 10.11 5.04
CA MET A 315 1.14 9.99 3.83
C MET A 315 0.20 8.79 3.93
N LEU A 316 0.70 7.63 4.36
CA LEU A 316 -0.10 6.42 4.54
C LEU A 316 -1.20 6.61 5.60
N ALA A 317 -0.87 7.20 6.74
CA ALA A 317 -1.86 7.53 7.76
C ALA A 317 -2.94 8.47 7.22
N ARG A 318 -2.55 9.48 6.43
CA ARG A 318 -3.49 10.41 5.80
C ARG A 318 -4.43 9.68 4.85
N LEU A 319 -3.92 8.76 4.04
CA LEU A 319 -4.73 7.92 3.16
C LEU A 319 -5.71 7.04 3.95
N TRP A 320 -5.27 6.38 5.02
CA TRP A 320 -6.15 5.58 5.88
C TRP A 320 -7.27 6.43 6.51
N VAL A 321 -6.92 7.57 7.10
CA VAL A 321 -7.87 8.50 7.72
C VAL A 321 -8.85 9.05 6.69
N THR A 322 -8.37 9.40 5.49
CA THR A 322 -9.22 9.87 4.39
C THR A 322 -10.18 8.78 3.94
N ALA A 323 -9.73 7.54 3.78
CA ALA A 323 -10.58 6.41 3.40
C ALA A 323 -11.67 6.14 4.44
N TRP A 324 -11.34 6.22 5.73
CA TRP A 324 -12.33 6.09 6.82
C TRP A 324 -13.35 7.22 6.81
N LYS A 325 -12.90 8.47 6.77
CA LYS A 325 -13.77 9.66 6.83
C LYS A 325 -14.65 9.80 5.58
N ALA A 326 -14.11 9.47 4.40
CA ALA A 326 -14.81 9.54 3.12
C ALA A 326 -15.43 8.21 2.65
N ALA A 327 -15.55 7.21 3.54
CA ALA A 327 -16.16 5.92 3.20
C ALA A 327 -17.60 6.12 2.67
N PRO A 328 -17.97 5.53 1.52
CA PRO A 328 -19.29 5.70 0.95
C PRO A 328 -20.34 4.98 1.79
N VAL A 329 -21.59 5.38 1.60
CA VAL A 329 -22.75 4.61 2.03
C VAL A 329 -22.89 3.41 1.11
N ASP A 330 -22.73 2.19 1.62
CA ASP A 330 -22.98 0.96 0.86
C ASP A 330 -24.49 0.73 0.71
N THR A 331 -25.09 1.32 -0.32
CA THR A 331 -26.54 1.23 -0.55
C THR A 331 -27.00 -0.20 -0.75
N TYR A 332 -26.25 -1.00 -1.50
CA TYR A 332 -26.58 -2.40 -1.80
C TYR A 332 -26.65 -3.25 -0.52
N LEU A 333 -25.61 -3.19 0.32
CA LEU A 333 -25.58 -3.95 1.56
C LEU A 333 -26.65 -3.43 2.54
N ARG A 334 -26.81 -2.11 2.67
CA ARG A 334 -27.80 -1.53 3.57
C ARG A 334 -29.22 -1.98 3.23
N GLU A 335 -29.59 -1.96 1.96
CA GLU A 335 -30.88 -2.48 1.51
C GLU A 335 -31.08 -3.96 1.89
N SER A 336 -30.04 -4.78 1.73
CA SER A 336 -30.07 -6.19 2.12
C SER A 336 -30.28 -6.36 3.63
N LEU A 337 -29.56 -5.58 4.45
CA LEU A 337 -29.66 -5.60 5.91
C LEU A 337 -31.03 -5.14 6.40
N VAL A 338 -31.59 -4.07 5.83
CA VAL A 338 -32.95 -3.61 6.14
C VAL A 338 -33.97 -4.70 5.80
N ARG A 339 -33.90 -5.28 4.60
CA ARG A 339 -34.79 -6.41 4.22
C ARG A 339 -34.65 -7.62 5.15
N ARG A 340 -33.45 -7.87 5.68
CA ARG A 340 -33.22 -8.94 6.67
C ARG A 340 -33.89 -8.62 8.00
N GLN A 341 -33.75 -7.40 8.50
CA GLN A 341 -34.37 -6.96 9.74
C GLN A 341 -35.90 -6.96 9.65
N THR A 342 -36.48 -6.46 8.54
CA THR A 342 -37.93 -6.47 8.32
C THR A 342 -38.47 -7.89 8.36
N ARG A 343 -37.85 -8.83 7.63
CA ARG A 343 -38.25 -10.24 7.65
C ARG A 343 -38.13 -10.87 9.03
N ALA A 344 -37.08 -10.55 9.79
CA ALA A 344 -36.92 -11.04 11.16
C ALA A 344 -38.01 -10.48 12.09
N ALA A 345 -38.37 -9.21 11.95
CA ALA A 345 -39.44 -8.57 12.73
C ALA A 345 -40.81 -9.18 12.40
N GLU A 346 -41.11 -9.40 11.12
CA GLU A 346 -42.34 -10.07 10.66
C GLU A 346 -42.43 -11.50 11.22
N ALA A 347 -41.33 -12.26 11.15
CA ALA A 347 -41.28 -13.62 11.69
C ALA A 347 -41.47 -13.63 13.22
N ALA A 348 -40.87 -12.69 13.95
CA ALA A 348 -41.04 -12.55 15.39
C ALA A 348 -42.48 -12.18 15.78
N ALA A 349 -43.13 -11.28 15.02
CA ALA A 349 -44.52 -10.91 15.23
C ALA A 349 -45.48 -12.08 14.95
N ALA A 350 -45.19 -12.88 13.92
CA ALA A 350 -45.97 -14.09 13.61
C ALA A 350 -45.84 -15.18 14.70
N ALA A 351 -44.65 -15.31 15.32
CA ALA A 351 -44.41 -16.27 16.39
C ALA A 351 -45.09 -15.87 17.72
N ASN A 352 -45.33 -14.58 17.96
CA ASN A 352 -46.00 -14.04 19.15
C ASN A 352 -47.17 -13.12 18.73
N PRO A 353 -48.30 -13.67 18.25
CA PRO A 353 -49.43 -12.85 17.84
C PRO A 353 -49.99 -12.08 19.05
N PRO A 354 -50.44 -10.83 18.87
CA PRO A 354 -51.09 -10.08 19.93
C PRO A 354 -52.32 -10.85 20.44
N ALA A 355 -52.55 -10.80 21.76
CA ALA A 355 -53.70 -11.46 22.37
C ALA A 355 -54.99 -11.04 21.65
N PRO A 356 -55.91 -11.98 21.36
CA PRO A 356 -57.15 -11.65 20.67
C PRO A 356 -57.89 -10.59 21.48
N ALA A 357 -58.39 -9.55 20.80
CA ALA A 357 -59.23 -8.54 21.42
C ALA A 357 -60.38 -9.23 22.16
N LEU A 358 -60.51 -8.96 23.46
CA LEU A 358 -61.61 -9.48 24.27
C LEU A 358 -62.93 -9.17 23.54
N ALA A 359 -63.66 -10.22 23.16
CA ALA A 359 -64.99 -10.07 22.60
C ALA A 359 -65.83 -9.21 23.55
N PRO A 360 -66.61 -8.24 23.05
CA PRO A 360 -67.46 -7.43 23.92
C PRO A 360 -68.37 -8.37 24.70
N ALA A 361 -68.34 -8.23 26.03
CA ALA A 361 -69.13 -9.06 26.94
C ALA A 361 -70.60 -9.05 26.48
N ALA A 362 -71.16 -10.24 26.24
CA ALA A 362 -72.56 -10.38 25.90
C ALA A 362 -73.39 -9.72 27.01
N SER A 363 -74.13 -8.68 26.65
CA SER A 363 -75.10 -8.03 27.52
C SER A 363 -76.11 -9.09 28.00
N THR A 364 -76.06 -9.43 29.28
CA THR A 364 -77.08 -10.23 29.95
C THR A 364 -78.38 -9.43 29.93
N ALA A 365 -79.31 -9.82 29.06
CA ALA A 365 -80.66 -9.28 29.05
C ALA A 365 -81.36 -9.63 30.38
N GLU A 366 -81.82 -8.61 31.09
CA GLU A 366 -82.70 -8.77 32.25
C GLU A 366 -84.00 -9.50 31.85
N PRO A 367 -84.52 -10.40 32.71
CA PRO A 367 -85.80 -11.03 32.44
C PRO A 367 -86.93 -10.01 32.62
N LYS A 368 -87.67 -9.74 31.53
CA LYS A 368 -88.92 -8.97 31.57
C LYS A 368 -89.91 -9.64 32.52
N LYS A 369 -90.27 -8.95 33.61
CA LYS A 369 -91.52 -9.22 34.33
C LYS A 369 -92.70 -8.78 33.47
N ASN A 370 -93.69 -9.65 33.35
CA ASN A 370 -94.98 -9.42 32.68
C ASN A 370 -96.07 -10.10 33.52
N PRO A 371 -97.32 -9.63 33.42
CA PRO A 371 -97.86 -8.39 33.98
C PRO A 371 -98.24 -8.51 35.47
#